data_AF-G4T5Q7-F1
#
_entry.id   AF-G4T5Q7-F1
#
_cell.length_a   1.000
_cell.length_b   1.000
_cell.length_c   1.000
_cell.angle_alpha   90.00
_cell.angle_beta   90.00
_cell.angle_gamma   90.00
#
_symmetry.space_group_name_H-M   'P 1'
#
loop_
_entity.id
_entity.type
_entity.pdbx_description
1 polymer ?
#
loop_
_entity_poly.entity_id
_entity_poly.type
_entity_poly.pdbx_seq_one_letter_code
_entity_poly.pdbx_strand_id
1 'polypeptide(L)' 'MTSEMHIDGTSCGNETRFINDPRRAERVNCVIRRIWVDGHLYFGIEASKRIKRGHELYLSYGNDFWS' A
#
# COMPACT_ATOMS: atom_id res chain seq x y z
N MET A 1 20.13 -3.43 18.16
CA MET A 1 18.75 -3.94 18.01
C MET A 1 17.98 -2.91 17.20
N THR A 2 17.55 -3.25 16.00
CA THR A 2 16.63 -2.40 15.22
C THR A 2 15.22 -2.65 15.73
N SER A 3 14.55 -1.61 16.20
CA SER A 3 13.13 -1.69 16.54
C SER A 3 12.34 -1.62 15.23
N GLU A 4 11.58 -2.67 14.92
CA GLU A 4 10.64 -2.64 13.79
C GLU A 4 9.31 -2.04 14.26
N MET A 5 8.71 -1.20 13.43
CA MET A 5 7.39 -0.62 13.68
C MET A 5 6.49 -0.97 12.49
N HIS A 6 5.29 -1.43 12.78
CA HIS A 6 4.29 -1.83 11.80
C HIS A 6 3.03 -0.98 11.94
N ILE A 7 2.34 -0.78 10.82
CA ILE A 7 0.99 -0.22 10.81
C ILE A 7 0.02 -1.39 10.67
N ASP A 8 -0.84 -1.59 11.65
CA ASP A 8 -1.89 -2.61 11.62
C ASP A 8 -3.25 -1.96 11.34
N GLY A 9 -3.80 -2.29 10.18
CA GLY A 9 -5.11 -1.81 9.75
C GLY A 9 -6.28 -2.65 10.29
N THR A 10 -6.06 -3.76 11.01
CA THR A 10 -7.08 -4.79 11.28
C THR A 10 -8.33 -4.24 12.00
N SER A 11 -8.15 -3.50 13.09
CA SER A 11 -9.24 -2.97 13.90
C SER A 11 -9.61 -1.52 13.60
N CYS A 12 -8.69 -0.74 13.00
CA CYS A 12 -8.87 0.67 12.68
C CYS A 12 -8.07 1.04 11.42
N GLY A 13 -8.63 1.89 10.55
CA GLY A 13 -7.96 2.33 9.34
C GLY A 13 -8.89 3.17 8.45
N ASN A 14 -8.36 3.62 7.31
CA ASN A 14 -9.13 4.30 6.27
C ASN A 14 -9.33 3.39 5.05
N GLU A 15 -9.89 3.92 3.96
CA GLU A 15 -10.25 3.18 2.74
C GLU A 15 -9.07 2.47 2.09
N THR A 16 -7.84 2.93 2.31
CA THR A 16 -6.65 2.35 1.70
C THR A 16 -6.37 0.91 2.14
N ARG A 17 -6.89 0.48 3.31
CA ARG A 17 -6.77 -0.90 3.79
C ARG A 17 -7.47 -1.94 2.91
N PHE A 18 -8.34 -1.49 2.00
CA PHE A 18 -9.09 -2.35 1.09
C PHE A 18 -8.44 -2.45 -0.31
N ILE A 19 -7.31 -1.78 -0.54
CA ILE A 19 -6.56 -1.91 -1.79
C ILE A 19 -5.87 -3.25 -1.81
N ASN A 20 -6.31 -4.15 -2.69
CA ASN A 20 -5.87 -5.54 -2.70
C ASN A 20 -4.53 -5.75 -3.41
N ASP A 21 -3.87 -6.86 -3.07
CA ASP A 21 -2.85 -7.47 -3.92
C ASP A 21 -3.49 -8.27 -5.06
N PRO A 22 -3.19 -7.95 -6.33
CA PRO A 22 -3.79 -8.64 -7.46
C PRO A 22 -3.23 -10.06 -7.69
N ARG A 23 -2.24 -10.51 -6.92
CA ARG A 23 -1.43 -11.72 -7.06
C ARG A 23 -0.77 -11.88 -8.44
N ARG A 24 -0.70 -10.77 -9.17
CA ARG A 24 -0.26 -10.66 -10.56
C ARG A 24 0.40 -9.29 -10.75
N ALA A 25 1.73 -9.28 -10.83
CA ALA A 25 2.54 -8.05 -10.80
C ALA A 25 2.12 -7.03 -11.88
N GLU A 26 1.70 -7.50 -13.05
CA GLU A 26 1.28 -6.65 -14.18
C GLU A 26 0.00 -5.84 -13.90
N ARG A 27 -0.84 -6.31 -12.96
CA ARG A 27 -2.07 -5.63 -12.56
C ARG A 27 -1.86 -4.53 -11.54
N VAL A 28 -0.71 -4.54 -10.84
CA VAL A 28 -0.36 -3.50 -9.86
C VAL A 28 -0.37 -2.13 -10.54
N ASN A 29 -1.07 -1.17 -9.94
CA ASN A 29 -1.24 0.18 -10.46
C ASN A 29 -1.03 1.28 -9.41
N CYS A 30 -0.73 0.88 -8.16
CA CYS A 30 -0.36 1.74 -7.05
C CYS A 30 0.99 1.31 -6.46
N VAL A 31 1.67 2.26 -5.80
CA VAL A 31 2.91 2.04 -5.03
C VAL A 31 2.82 2.73 -3.67
N ILE A 32 3.50 2.17 -2.67
CA ILE A 32 3.67 2.82 -1.37
C ILE A 32 4.86 3.78 -1.45
N ARG A 33 4.67 5.00 -0.94
CA ARG A 33 5.73 5.97 -0.70
C ARG A 33 5.84 6.28 0.79
N ARG A 34 7.08 6.24 1.30
CA ARG A 34 7.40 6.68 2.67
C ARG A 34 7.63 8.18 2.66
N ILE A 35 6.93 8.91 3.51
CA ILE A 35 6.96 10.37 3.56
C ILE A 35 7.08 10.81 5.02
N TRP A 36 8.00 11.73 5.30
CA TRP A 36 8.06 12.39 6.60
C TRP A 36 7.25 13.68 6.55
N VAL A 37 6.30 13.84 7.48
CA VAL A 37 5.50 15.05 7.65
C VAL A 37 5.56 15.45 9.12
N ASP A 38 6.06 16.64 9.40
CA ASP A 38 6.22 17.19 10.75
C ASP A 38 6.87 16.22 11.76
N GLY A 39 7.92 15.51 11.31
CA GLY A 39 8.67 14.57 12.16
C GLY A 39 8.00 13.21 12.35
N HIS A 40 6.88 12.93 11.68
CA HIS A 40 6.21 11.64 11.70
C HIS A 40 6.36 10.92 10.35
N LEU A 41 6.62 9.61 10.40
CA LEU A 41 6.69 8.76 9.21
C LEU A 41 5.28 8.33 8.79
N TYR A 42 4.91 8.67 7.57
CA TYR A 42 3.66 8.27 6.92
C TYR A 42 3.93 7.39 5.71
N PHE A 43 2.91 6.62 5.33
CA PHE A 43 2.90 5.80 4.13
C PHE A 43 1.77 6.29 3.22
N GLY A 44 2.14 6.94 2.12
CA GLY A 44 1.21 7.37 1.08
C GLY A 44 1.07 6.29 0.02
N ILE A 45 -0.10 6.24 -0.64
CA ILE A 45 -0.32 5.39 -1.80
C ILE A 45 -0.45 6.29 -3.03
N GLU A 46 0.45 6.09 -3.99
CA GLU A 46 0.50 6.86 -5.23
C GLU A 46 0.17 5.97 -6.43
N ALA A 47 -0.48 6.52 -7.45
CA ALA A 47 -0.67 5.81 -8.71
C ALA A 47 0.67 5.70 -9.45
N SER A 48 1.06 4.49 -9.87
CA SER A 48 2.30 4.26 -10.63
C SER A 48 2.11 4.38 -12.14
N LYS A 49 0.85 4.45 -12.59
CA LYS A 49 0.45 4.63 -13.99
C LYS A 49 -0.91 5.30 -14.06
N ARG A 50 -1.32 5.76 -15.25
CA ARG A 50 -2.65 6.35 -15.46
C ARG A 50 -3.75 5.30 -15.14
N ILE A 51 -4.66 5.64 -14.24
CA ILE A 51 -5.79 4.80 -13.84
C ILE A 51 -7.08 5.42 -14.40
N LYS A 52 -7.88 4.62 -15.12
CA LYS A 52 -9.17 5.06 -15.65
C LYS A 52 -10.23 4.96 -14.55
N ARG A 53 -11.28 5.79 -14.65
CA ARG A 53 -12.45 5.72 -13.76
C ARG A 53 -13.02 4.28 -13.75
N GLY A 54 -13.42 3.82 -12.57
CA GLY A 54 -14.01 2.49 -12.36
C GLY A 54 -13.01 1.32 -12.39
N HIS A 55 -11.71 1.57 -12.54
CA HIS A 55 -10.70 0.52 -12.41
C HIS A 55 -10.31 0.37 -10.95
N GLU A 56 -10.20 -0.88 -10.49
CA GLU A 56 -9.76 -1.20 -9.14
C GLU A 56 -8.29 -0.78 -8.92
N LEU A 57 -7.99 -0.34 -7.70
CA LEU A 57 -6.63 -0.03 -7.26
C LEU A 57 -5.97 -1.32 -6.75
N TYR A 58 -4.73 -1.54 -7.16
CA TYR A 58 -3.94 -2.71 -6.82
C TYR A 58 -2.55 -2.32 -6.38
N LEU A 59 -2.14 -2.88 -5.25
CA LEU A 59 -0.84 -2.68 -4.62
C LEU A 59 -0.20 -4.05 -4.36
N SER A 60 1.10 -4.20 -4.60
CA SER A 60 1.81 -5.41 -4.18
C SER A 60 2.00 -5.43 -2.67
N TYR A 61 1.59 -6.50 -2.01
CA TYR A 61 1.85 -6.75 -0.59
C TYR A 61 3.24 -7.37 -0.35
N GLY A 62 3.96 -7.71 -1.42
CA GLY A 62 5.25 -8.38 -1.37
C GLY A 62 5.14 -9.90 -1.51
N ASN A 63 6.25 -10.52 -1.89
CA ASN A 63 6.30 -11.96 -2.19
C ASN A 63 6.04 -12.83 -0.96
N ASP A 64 6.42 -12.34 0.23
CA ASP A 64 6.34 -13.12 1.47
C ASP A 64 4.94 -13.08 2.10
N PHE A 65 4.05 -12.21 1.64
CA PHE A 65 2.71 -12.08 2.24
C PHE A 65 1.80 -13.28 1.95
N TRP A 66 1.96 -13.90 0.78
CA TRP A 66 1.11 -15.01 0.31
C TRP A 66 1.78 -16.38 0.37
N SER A 67 3.00 -16.45 0.93
CA SER A 67 3.76 -17.69 1.08
C SER A 67 3.21 -18.58 2.20
#